data_AF-A0A9E3SRI1-F1
#
_entry.id   AF-A0A9E3SRI1-F1
#
_cell.length_a   1.000
_cell.length_b   1.000
_cell.length_c   1.000
_cell.angle_alpha   90.00
_cell.angle_beta   90.00
_cell.angle_gamma   90.00
#
_symmetry.space_group_name_H-M   'P 1'
#
loop_
_entity.id
_entity.type
_entity.pdbx_description
1 polymer ?
#
loop_
_entity_poly.entity_id
_entity_poly.type
_entity_poly.pdbx_seq_one_letter_code
_entity_poly.pdbx_strand_id
1 'polypeptide(L)' 'MIRRVILFIASLFVLLGSLTTALATAAERDFQLRGYVDATRDADLPYQVPRLGVNAELTQYDYETLDRQLERMQQA' A
#
# COMPACT_ATOMS: atom_id res chain seq x y z
N MET A 1 41.86 16.46 -23.27
CA MET A 1 41.85 15.89 -21.91
C MET A 1 40.73 16.48 -21.05
N ILE A 2 40.76 17.78 -20.72
CA ILE A 2 39.79 18.46 -19.83
C ILE A 2 38.32 18.24 -20.19
N ARG A 3 37.92 18.33 -21.47
CA ARG A 3 36.53 18.11 -21.89
C ARG A 3 36.01 16.72 -21.53
N ARG A 4 36.84 15.67 -21.66
CA ARG A 4 36.44 14.29 -21.34
C ARG A 4 36.27 14.11 -19.84
N VAL A 5 37.12 14.75 -19.04
CA VAL A 5 37.02 14.73 -17.57
C VAL A 5 35.74 15.43 -17.10
N ILE A 6 35.40 16.59 -17.68
CA ILE A 6 34.16 17.30 -17.35
C ILE A 6 32.93 16.45 -17.68
N LEU A 7 32.90 15.83 -18.87
CA LEU A 7 31.81 14.95 -19.28
C LEU A 7 31.68 13.73 -18.36
N PHE A 8 32.81 13.15 -17.97
CA PHE A 8 32.82 12.02 -17.03
C PHE A 8 32.24 12.41 -15.67
N ILE A 9 32.71 13.53 -15.10
CA ILE A 9 32.20 14.03 -13.80
C ILE A 9 30.70 14.36 -13.88
N ALA A 10 30.27 15.03 -14.95
CA ALA A 10 28.85 15.32 -15.15
C ALA A 10 27.99 14.05 -15.22
N SER A 11 28.46 13.03 -15.97
CA SER A 11 27.76 11.74 -16.04
C SER A 11 27.72 11.01 -14.71
N LEU A 12 28.77 11.14 -13.89
CA LEU A 12 28.83 10.56 -12.56
C LEU A 12 27.80 11.20 -11.62
N PHE A 13 27.65 12.54 -11.66
CA PHE A 13 26.62 13.22 -10.87
C PHE A 13 25.21 12.82 -11.29
N VAL A 14 24.96 12.70 -12.60
CA VAL A 14 23.64 12.24 -13.10
C VAL A 14 23.36 10.80 -12.64
N LEU A 15 24.34 9.91 -12.71
CA LEU A 15 24.20 8.52 -12.25
C LEU A 15 23.89 8.45 -10.75
N LEU A 16 24.65 9.18 -9.93
CA LEU A 16 24.44 9.23 -8.48
C LEU A 16 23.08 9.82 -8.14
N GLY A 17 22.67 10.92 -8.79
CA GLY A 17 21.36 11.52 -8.60
C GLY A 17 20.22 10.58 -9.00
N SER A 18 20.35 9.88 -10.13
CA SER A 18 19.35 8.89 -10.55
C SER A 18 19.21 7.75 -9.55
N LEU A 19 20.33 7.29 -8.97
CA LEU A 19 20.31 6.21 -8.00
C LEU A 19 19.63 6.63 -6.69
N THR A 20 19.94 7.82 -6.18
CA THR A 20 19.31 8.32 -4.94
C THR A 20 17.81 8.57 -5.13
N THR A 21 17.40 9.13 -6.27
CA THR A 21 15.98 9.31 -6.59
C THR A 21 15.25 7.97 -6.66
N ALA A 22 15.82 6.96 -7.33
CA ALA A 22 15.19 5.64 -7.42
C ALA A 22 14.96 5.00 -6.03
N LEU A 23 15.95 5.08 -5.15
CA LEU A 23 15.85 4.56 -3.78
C LEU A 23 14.84 5.36 -2.95
N ALA A 24 14.83 6.69 -3.07
CA ALA A 24 13.88 7.55 -2.37
C ALA A 24 12.44 7.28 -2.82
N THR A 25 12.20 7.11 -4.13
CA THR A 25 10.87 6.77 -4.66
C THR A 25 10.39 5.40 -4.18
N ALA A 26 11.28 4.40 -4.09
CA ALA A 26 10.94 3.10 -3.53
C ALA A 26 10.56 3.22 -2.04
N ALA A 27 11.37 3.93 -1.25
CA ALA A 27 11.09 4.13 0.17
C ALA A 27 9.79 4.91 0.42
N GLU A 28 9.52 5.95 -0.36
CA GLU A 28 8.28 6.73 -0.30
C GLU A 28 7.06 5.87 -0.68
N ARG A 29 7.18 5.04 -1.74
CA ARG A 29 6.14 4.08 -2.12
C ARG A 29 5.86 3.10 -0.99
N ASP A 30 6.90 2.51 -0.39
CA ASP A 30 6.74 1.55 0.71
C ASP A 30 6.15 2.21 1.97
N PHE A 31 6.45 3.49 2.20
CA PHE A 31 5.82 4.27 3.26
C PHE A 31 4.34 4.52 3.00
N GLN A 32 3.97 4.97 1.80
CA GLN A 32 2.56 5.22 1.45
C GLN A 32 1.72 3.95 1.38
N LEU A 33 2.32 2.84 0.96
CA LEU A 33 1.67 1.53 0.90
C LEU A 33 1.77 0.75 2.21
N ARG A 34 2.35 1.32 3.27
CA ARG A 34 2.43 0.66 4.57
C ARG A 34 1.02 0.42 5.12
N GLY A 35 0.63 -0.85 5.23
CA GLY A 35 -0.71 -1.26 5.66
C GLY A 35 -1.68 -1.57 4.52
N TYR A 36 -1.31 -1.27 3.27
CA TYR A 36 -2.00 -1.78 2.08
C TYR A 36 -1.40 -3.15 1.71
N VAL A 37 -2.22 -4.20 1.76
CA VAL A 37 -1.84 -5.52 1.27
C VAL A 37 -1.98 -5.53 -0.25
N ASP A 38 -0.85 -5.48 -0.97
CA ASP A 38 -0.81 -5.56 -2.43
C ASP A 38 -1.03 -7.01 -2.88
N ALA A 39 -2.30 -7.35 -3.15
CA ALA A 39 -2.73 -8.68 -3.60
C ALA A 39 -2.12 -9.13 -4.95
N THR A 40 -1.37 -8.25 -5.64
CA THR A 40 -0.68 -8.60 -6.89
C THR A 40 0.78 -9.02 -6.69
N ARG A 41 1.34 -8.75 -5.50
CA ARG A 41 2.74 -9.05 -5.17
C ARG A 41 2.89 -10.18 -4.16
N ASP A 42 1.89 -10.36 -3.31
CA ASP A 42 1.89 -11.43 -2.32
C ASP A 42 0.54 -12.16 -2.34
N ALA A 43 0.59 -13.45 -2.61
CA ALA A 43 -0.58 -14.33 -2.57
C ALA A 43 -0.87 -14.83 -1.14
N ASP A 44 0.01 -14.53 -0.18
CA ASP A 44 -0.15 -14.85 1.24
C ASP A 44 -1.05 -13.81 1.94
N LEU A 45 -2.23 -13.55 1.35
CA LEU A 45 -3.25 -12.76 2.02
C LEU A 45 -3.73 -13.57 3.23
N PRO A 46 -3.62 -13.04 4.47
CA PRO A 46 -4.20 -13.70 5.62
C PRO A 46 -5.69 -13.92 5.34
N TYR A 47 -6.16 -15.14 5.60
CA TYR A 47 -7.53 -15.56 5.33
C TYR A 47 -8.49 -14.45 5.80
N GLN A 48 -9.18 -13.81 4.85
CA GLN A 48 -10.20 -12.83 5.14
C GLN A 48 -11.41 -13.58 5.69
N VAL A 49 -11.32 -14.04 6.94
CA VAL A 49 -12.48 -14.53 7.67
C VAL A 49 -13.36 -13.30 7.88
N PRO A 50 -14.61 -13.29 7.39
CA PRO A 50 -15.53 -12.21 7.70
C PRO A 50 -15.76 -12.20 9.22
N ARG A 51 -14.97 -11.39 9.93
CA ARG A 51 -15.18 -11.08 11.33
C ARG A 51 -16.34 -10.10 11.39
N LEU A 52 -17.40 -10.48 12.09
CA LEU A 52 -18.52 -9.60 12.41
C LEU A 52 -17.96 -8.28 12.96
N GLY A 53 -18.25 -7.17 12.28
CA GLY A 53 -17.87 -5.81 12.70
C GLY A 53 -16.63 -5.19 12.04
N VAL A 54 -15.85 -5.90 11.21
CA VAL A 54 -14.65 -5.30 10.57
C VAL A 54 -14.78 -5.19 9.04
N ASN A 55 -15.56 -6.06 8.40
CA ASN A 55 -15.83 -6.06 6.95
C ASN A 55 -17.28 -6.49 6.65
N ALA A 56 -18.24 -6.05 7.46
CA ALA A 56 -19.64 -6.25 7.13
C ALA A 56 -20.04 -5.14 6.15
N GLU A 57 -20.10 -5.43 4.86
CA GLU A 57 -20.74 -4.51 3.92
C GLU A 57 -22.23 -4.41 4.27
N LEU A 58 -22.62 -3.30 4.92
CA LEU A 58 -23.98 -3.09 5.45
C LEU A 58 -25.01 -2.78 4.36
N THR A 59 -24.55 -2.48 3.14
CA THR A 59 -25.40 -2.06 2.02
C THR A 59 -26.08 -3.24 1.32
N GLN A 60 -25.66 -4.47 1.60
CA GLN A 60 -26.18 -5.69 0.98
C GLN A 60 -27.21 -6.45 1.84
N TYR A 61 -27.46 -6.02 3.08
CA TYR A 61 -28.48 -6.62 3.93
C TYR A 61 -29.86 -6.03 3.61
N ASP A 62 -30.87 -6.90 3.60
CA ASP A 62 -32.25 -6.42 3.73
C ASP A 62 -32.44 -5.76 5.11
N TYR A 63 -33.46 -4.89 5.20
CA TYR A 63 -33.71 -4.08 6.40
C TYR A 63 -33.88 -4.93 7.68
N GLU A 64 -34.58 -6.06 7.60
CA GLU A 64 -34.81 -6.92 8.76
C GLU A 64 -33.52 -7.61 9.25
N THR A 65 -32.64 -7.98 8.32
CA THR A 65 -31.37 -8.62 8.63
C THR A 65 -30.38 -7.60 9.17
N LEU A 66 -30.39 -6.36 8.67
CA LEU A 66 -29.54 -5.28 9.17
C LEU A 66 -29.87 -4.94 10.64
N ASP A 67 -31.15 -4.71 10.96
CA ASP A 67 -31.58 -4.39 12.33
C ASP A 67 -31.19 -5.48 13.32
N ARG A 68 -31.37 -6.75 12.95
CA ARG A 68 -30.98 -7.89 13.77
C ARG A 68 -29.48 -7.97 14.03
N GLN A 69 -28.66 -7.59 13.06
CA GLN A 69 -27.20 -7.57 13.23
C GLN A 69 -26.75 -6.38 14.10
N LEU A 70 -27.39 -5.22 13.95
CA LEU A 70 -27.13 -4.05 14.79
C LEU A 70 -27.49 -4.30 16.26
N GLU A 71 -28.63 -4.95 16.53
CA GLU A 71 -29.02 -5.34 17.89
C GLU A 71 -27.98 -6.27 18.54
N ARG A 72 -27.45 -7.24 17.78
CA ARG A 72 -26.41 -8.16 18.28
C ARG A 72 -25.11 -7.44 18.60
N MET A 73 -24.76 -6.38 17.87
CA MET A 73 -23.57 -5.57 18.17
C MET A 73 -23.76 -4.71 19.42
N GLN A 74 -24.98 -4.23 19.70
CA GLN A 74 -25.26 -3.46 20.91
C GLN A 74 -25.27 -4.31 22.19
N GLN A 75 -25.48 -5.63 22.06
CA GLN A 75 -25.56 -6.56 23.19
C GLN A 75 -24.22 -7.28 23.50
N ALA A 76 -23.16 -7.06 22.70
CA ALA A 76 -21.84 -7.64 22.86
C ALA A 76 -20.88 -6.72 23.62
#